data_AF-A0A5B9FY14-F1
#
_entry.id   AF-A0A5B9FY14-F1
#
_cell.length_a   1.000
_cell.length_b   1.000
_cell.length_c   1.000
_cell.angle_alpha   90.00
_cell.angle_beta   90.00
_cell.angle_gamma   90.00
#
_symmetry.space_group_name_H-M   'P 1'
#
loop_
_entity.id
_entity.type
_entity.pdbx_description
1 polymer ?
#
loop_
_entity_poly.entity_id
_entity_poly.type
_entity_poly.pdbx_seq_one_letter_code
_entity_poly.pdbx_strand_id
1 'polypeptide(L)'
;MSKPLIERVNLSIASGSASATATIRPRAGLIIGCAVYHNNAANTGTIQASFKTDDGEEIIPLVHINHLRSREAGYREGLVPLFLESTGKSYTFSVIATDNFTENFTAQLVLVYENDFTKDNNC
;
A
#
# COMPACT_ATOMS: atom_id res chain seq x y z
N MET A 1 12.33 -19.02 12.81
CA MET A 1 12.58 -17.77 12.04
C MET A 1 11.28 -16.97 12.07
N SER A 2 11.23 -15.89 12.86
CA SER A 2 10.07 -14.99 12.87
C SER A 2 9.89 -14.40 11.47
N LYS A 3 8.75 -14.68 10.82
CA LYS A 3 8.47 -14.19 9.46
C LYS A 3 8.26 -12.68 9.53
N PRO A 4 8.89 -11.87 8.66
CA PRO A 4 8.78 -10.41 8.74
C PRO A 4 7.32 -9.97 8.60
N LEU A 5 6.80 -9.20 9.55
CA LEU A 5 5.37 -8.82 9.63
C LEU A 5 4.92 -7.81 8.56
N ILE A 6 5.80 -7.49 7.62
CA ILE A 6 5.65 -6.39 6.69
C ILE A 6 6.01 -6.89 5.30
N GLU A 7 5.16 -6.55 4.33
CA GLU A 7 5.41 -6.72 2.90
C GLU A 7 5.35 -5.36 2.21
N ARG A 8 6.16 -5.17 1.17
CA ARG A 8 6.33 -3.88 0.49
C ARG A 8 6.12 -4.05 -1.01
N VAL A 9 5.29 -3.20 -1.59
CA VAL A 9 5.04 -3.12 -3.03
C VAL A 9 5.54 -1.78 -3.53
N ASN A 10 6.57 -1.80 -4.36
CA ASN A 10 7.15 -0.58 -4.93
C ASN A 10 6.48 -0.24 -6.26
N LEU A 11 6.32 1.06 -6.51
CA LEU A 11 5.75 1.60 -7.72
C LEU A 11 6.52 2.87 -8.10
N SER A 12 6.82 3.02 -9.38
CA SER A 12 7.49 4.20 -9.92
C SER A 12 6.72 4.75 -11.10
N ILE A 13 6.57 6.08 -11.15
CA ILE A 13 6.02 6.82 -12.29
C ILE A 13 7.15 7.68 -12.83
N ALA A 14 7.50 7.50 -14.10
CA ALA A 14 8.54 8.29 -14.74
C ALA A 14 8.09 9.74 -14.92
N SER A 15 9.05 10.67 -14.95
CA SER A 15 8.80 12.05 -15.37
C SER A 15 8.07 12.09 -16.72
N GLY A 16 7.10 13.00 -16.84
CA GLY A 16 6.23 13.12 -18.02
C GLY A 16 5.04 12.15 -18.04
N SER A 17 4.85 11.33 -17.00
CA SER A 17 3.69 10.45 -16.84
C SER A 17 2.88 10.82 -15.60
N ALA A 18 1.63 10.35 -15.52
CA ALA A 18 0.72 10.66 -14.41
C ALA A 18 0.25 9.43 -13.62
N SER A 19 0.52 8.21 -14.08
CA SER A 19 -0.02 7.01 -13.44
C SER A 19 0.88 5.80 -13.58
N ALA A 20 0.81 4.90 -12.59
CA ALA A 20 1.29 3.53 -12.71
C ALA A 20 0.48 2.59 -11.82
N THR A 21 0.62 1.29 -12.07
CA THR A 21 -0.01 0.22 -11.28
C THR A 21 1.01 -0.87 -10.96
N ALA A 22 0.88 -1.50 -9.80
CA ALA A 22 1.65 -2.66 -9.40
C ALA A 22 0.69 -3.77 -8.94
N THR A 23 0.78 -4.93 -9.57
CA THR A 23 0.05 -6.12 -9.13
C THR A 23 0.90 -6.89 -8.13
N ILE A 24 0.28 -7.33 -7.04
CA ILE A 24 0.92 -8.08 -5.96
C ILE A 24 0.13 -9.34 -5.65
N ARG A 25 0.84 -10.44 -5.46
CA ARG A 25 0.34 -11.67 -4.83
C ARG A 25 0.95 -11.75 -3.42
N PRO A 26 0.31 -11.12 -2.43
CA PRO A 26 0.84 -11.07 -1.08
C PRO A 26 1.03 -12.47 -0.51
N ARG A 27 1.93 -12.60 0.46
CA ARG A 27 2.04 -13.84 1.24
C ARG A 27 0.70 -14.17 1.90
N ALA A 28 0.44 -15.45 2.13
CA ALA A 28 -0.74 -15.89 2.88
C ALA A 28 -0.71 -15.38 4.33
N GLY A 29 -1.84 -14.83 4.79
CA GLY A 29 -2.07 -14.39 6.17
C GLY A 29 -3.16 -13.32 6.26
N LEU A 30 -3.43 -12.87 7.49
CA LEU A 30 -4.33 -11.75 7.74
C LEU A 30 -3.55 -10.42 7.65
N ILE A 31 -3.92 -9.56 6.70
CA ILE A 31 -3.43 -8.18 6.63
C ILE A 31 -4.31 -7.34 7.56
N ILE A 32 -3.67 -6.67 8.54
CA ILE A 32 -4.33 -5.85 9.57
C ILE A 32 -4.25 -4.35 9.28
N GLY A 33 -3.45 -3.95 8.30
CA GLY A 33 -3.37 -2.56 7.91
C GLY A 33 -2.39 -2.30 6.78
N CYS A 34 -2.45 -1.09 6.24
CA CYS A 34 -1.49 -0.63 5.26
C CYS A 34 -1.10 0.84 5.43
N ALA A 35 0.01 1.22 4.82
CA ALA A 35 0.39 2.61 4.65
C ALA A 35 1.05 2.82 3.28
N VAL A 36 0.97 4.03 2.74
CA VAL A 36 1.69 4.42 1.53
C VAL A 36 2.76 5.46 1.87
N TYR A 37 4.00 5.17 1.48
CA TYR A 37 5.11 6.10 1.54
C TYR A 37 5.46 6.52 0.13
N HIS A 38 5.80 7.79 -0.07
CA HIS A 38 6.21 8.28 -1.38
C HIS A 38 7.24 9.39 -1.24
N ASN A 39 7.99 9.65 -2.32
CA ASN A 39 8.88 10.81 -2.38
C ASN A 39 8.08 12.11 -2.59
N ASN A 40 8.80 13.24 -2.56
CA ASN A 40 8.22 14.57 -2.78
C ASN A 40 8.42 15.04 -4.23
N ALA A 41 8.28 14.14 -5.22
CA ALA A 41 8.42 14.50 -6.62
C ALA A 41 7.39 15.56 -7.00
N ALA A 42 7.82 16.60 -7.70
CA ALA A 42 6.97 17.73 -8.04
C ALA A 42 5.80 17.32 -8.97
N ASN A 43 4.59 17.73 -8.57
CA ASN A 43 3.33 17.57 -9.29
C ASN A 43 2.39 18.70 -8.84
N THR A 44 1.78 19.42 -9.78
CA THR A 44 0.82 20.51 -9.49
C THR A 44 -0.61 20.00 -9.29
N GLY A 45 -0.85 18.75 -9.67
CA GLY A 45 -2.14 18.09 -9.63
C GLY A 45 -2.41 17.37 -8.31
N THR A 46 -3.58 16.75 -8.24
CA THR A 46 -3.95 15.89 -7.11
C THR A 46 -3.40 14.50 -7.32
N ILE A 47 -2.66 13.98 -6.33
CA ILE A 47 -2.13 12.61 -6.36
C ILE A 47 -3.07 11.72 -5.54
N GLN A 48 -3.60 10.70 -6.20
CA GLN A 48 -4.51 9.73 -5.61
C GLN A 48 -3.93 8.31 -5.70
N ALA A 49 -4.35 7.47 -4.78
CA ALA A 49 -3.96 6.07 -4.74
C ALA A 49 -5.15 5.18 -4.40
N SER A 50 -5.15 3.97 -4.93
CA SER A 50 -6.17 2.96 -4.69
C SER A 50 -5.55 1.58 -4.48
N PHE A 51 -6.27 0.70 -3.81
CA PHE A 51 -5.90 -0.70 -3.62
C PHE A 51 -7.13 -1.57 -3.83
N LYS A 52 -7.07 -2.51 -4.77
CA LYS A 52 -8.23 -3.32 -5.18
C LYS A 52 -7.88 -4.79 -5.34
N THR A 53 -8.87 -5.66 -5.24
CA THR A 53 -8.75 -7.07 -5.65
C THR A 53 -8.63 -7.19 -7.17
N ASP A 54 -8.19 -8.35 -7.65
CA ASP A 54 -8.18 -8.64 -9.10
C ASP A 54 -9.58 -8.58 -9.73
N ASP A 55 -10.63 -8.88 -8.96
CA ASP A 55 -12.03 -8.83 -9.41
C ASP A 55 -12.59 -7.40 -9.44
N GLY A 56 -11.79 -6.40 -9.07
CA GLY A 56 -12.15 -4.98 -9.11
C GLY A 56 -12.81 -4.44 -7.85
N GLU A 57 -12.94 -5.25 -6.79
CA GLU A 57 -13.45 -4.79 -5.49
C GLU A 57 -12.45 -3.81 -4.86
N GLU A 58 -12.92 -2.62 -4.50
CA GLU A 58 -12.10 -1.59 -3.86
C GLU A 58 -11.90 -1.92 -2.38
N ILE A 59 -10.66 -2.27 -2.01
CA ILE A 59 -10.26 -2.37 -0.60
C ILE A 59 -10.00 -0.97 -0.05
N ILE A 60 -9.38 -0.14 -0.88
CA ILE A 60 -9.18 1.29 -0.67
C ILE A 60 -9.62 1.98 -1.96
N PRO A 61 -10.69 2.79 -1.91
CA PRO A 61 -11.14 3.54 -3.08
C PRO A 61 -10.08 4.56 -3.49
N LEU A 62 -10.21 5.13 -4.68
CA LEU A 62 -9.27 6.15 -5.17
C LEU A 62 -9.36 7.43 -4.31
N VAL A 63 -8.41 7.59 -3.39
CA VAL A 63 -8.36 8.71 -2.43
C VAL A 63 -7.04 9.44 -2.52
N HIS A 64 -7.00 10.68 -2.01
CA HIS A 64 -5.76 11.45 -1.93
C HIS A 64 -4.66 10.63 -1.22
N ILE A 65 -3.47 10.52 -1.82
CA ILE A 65 -2.41 9.60 -1.35
C ILE A 65 -1.98 9.86 0.10
N ASN A 66 -1.98 11.13 0.52
CA ASN A 66 -1.73 11.54 1.91
C ASN A 66 -2.72 10.98 2.94
N HIS A 67 -3.93 10.54 2.54
CA HIS A 67 -4.87 9.88 3.47
C HIS A 67 -4.43 8.47 3.83
N LEU A 68 -3.53 7.87 3.04
CA LEU A 68 -2.99 6.53 3.28
C LEU A 68 -1.75 6.54 4.18
N ARG A 69 -1.50 7.68 4.84
CA ARG A 69 -0.46 7.87 5.85
C ARG A 69 -0.97 8.81 6.93
N SER A 70 -0.93 8.38 8.20
CA SER A 70 -0.94 9.35 9.30
C SER A 70 0.50 9.74 9.66
N ARG A 71 0.85 11.02 9.54
CA ARG A 71 2.15 11.54 10.02
C ARG A 71 2.23 11.68 11.54
N GLU A 72 1.08 11.66 12.22
CA GLU A 72 0.91 12.06 13.63
C GLU A 72 0.70 10.86 14.58
N ALA A 73 0.71 9.63 14.08
CA ALA A 73 0.34 8.45 14.84
C ALA A 73 1.48 7.43 14.87
N GLY A 74 1.64 6.68 15.99
CA GLY A 74 2.68 5.66 16.12
C GLY A 74 2.60 4.59 15.01
N TYR A 75 3.64 3.76 14.86
CA TYR A 75 3.79 2.83 13.71
C TYR A 75 2.55 1.96 13.40
N ARG A 76 1.76 1.58 14.42
CA ARG A 76 0.50 0.84 14.26
C ARG A 76 -0.73 1.74 14.13
N GLU A 77 -0.70 2.90 14.76
CA GLU A 77 -1.81 3.87 14.78
C GLU A 77 -1.87 4.70 13.50
N GLY A 78 -0.76 4.76 12.74
CA GLY A 78 -0.67 5.46 11.47
C GLY A 78 -1.01 4.66 10.23
N LEU A 79 -1.47 3.41 10.43
CA LEU A 79 -1.94 2.54 9.36
C LEU A 79 -3.41 2.81 9.06
N VAL A 80 -3.78 2.70 7.78
CA VAL A 80 -5.17 2.48 7.41
C VAL A 80 -5.51 1.06 7.85
N PRO A 81 -6.49 0.86 8.76
CA PRO A 81 -6.85 -0.46 9.22
C PRO A 81 -7.47 -1.26 8.07
N LEU A 82 -7.00 -2.49 7.89
CA LEU A 82 -7.52 -3.44 6.91
C LEU A 82 -7.79 -4.74 7.65
N PHE A 83 -8.77 -5.52 7.22
CA PHE A 83 -9.01 -6.87 7.72
C PHE A 83 -9.21 -7.78 6.52
N LEU A 84 -8.10 -8.26 5.96
CA LEU A 84 -8.08 -8.90 4.65
C LEU A 84 -7.28 -10.19 4.68
N GLU A 85 -7.97 -11.31 4.42
CA GLU A 85 -7.35 -12.61 4.17
C GLU A 85 -6.71 -12.62 2.78
N SER A 86 -5.38 -12.73 2.74
CA SER A 86 -4.57 -12.59 1.51
C SER A 86 -4.30 -13.92 0.77
N THR A 87 -4.61 -15.06 1.39
CA THR A 87 -4.24 -16.38 0.89
C THR A 87 -4.77 -16.65 -0.52
N GLY A 88 -3.86 -16.84 -1.47
CA GLY A 88 -4.19 -17.21 -2.86
C GLY A 88 -4.78 -16.09 -3.71
N LYS A 89 -4.85 -14.85 -3.19
CA LYS A 89 -5.41 -13.69 -3.90
C LYS A 89 -4.32 -12.82 -4.49
N SER A 90 -4.66 -12.08 -5.56
CA SER A 90 -3.85 -10.96 -6.03
C SER A 90 -4.64 -9.66 -5.95
N TYR A 91 -3.87 -8.58 -5.90
CA TYR A 91 -4.34 -7.23 -5.70
C TYR A 91 -3.60 -6.28 -6.61
N THR A 92 -4.22 -5.15 -6.90
CA THR A 92 -3.64 -4.08 -7.69
C THR A 92 -3.56 -2.80 -6.86
N PHE A 93 -2.33 -2.33 -6.64
CA PHE A 93 -2.05 -1.01 -6.13
C PHE A 93 -1.90 -0.04 -7.30
N SER A 94 -2.60 1.10 -7.26
CA SER A 94 -2.54 2.11 -8.32
C SER A 94 -2.25 3.48 -7.74
N VAL A 95 -1.45 4.27 -8.46
CA VAL A 95 -1.27 5.69 -8.20
C VAL A 95 -1.59 6.45 -9.48
N ILE A 96 -2.42 7.48 -9.36
CA ILE A 96 -2.86 8.34 -10.46
C ILE A 96 -2.76 9.78 -9.99
N ALA A 97 -2.16 10.64 -10.80
CA ALA A 97 -2.15 12.08 -10.63
C ALA A 97 -3.00 12.74 -11.73
N THR A 98 -3.58 13.90 -11.43
CA THR A 98 -4.31 14.67 -12.45
C THR A 98 -3.39 15.35 -13.46
N ASP A 99 -2.16 15.66 -13.04
CA ASP A 99 -1.09 16.21 -13.88
C ASP A 99 0.08 15.25 -13.98
N ASN A 100 0.87 15.37 -15.05
CA ASN A 100 2.12 14.63 -15.18
C ASN A 100 3.13 15.08 -14.11
N PHE A 101 3.89 14.13 -13.57
CA PHE A 101 5.03 14.44 -12.72
C PHE A 101 6.15 15.08 -13.54
N THR A 102 6.84 16.07 -12.96
CA THR A 102 8.02 16.69 -13.58
C THR A 102 9.32 15.95 -13.23
N GLU A 103 9.28 15.10 -12.22
CA GLU A 103 10.38 14.24 -11.77
C GLU A 103 9.90 12.80 -11.60
N ASN A 104 10.82 11.84 -11.42
CA ASN A 104 10.42 10.47 -11.14
C ASN A 104 9.74 10.39 -9.76
N PHE A 105 8.47 10.00 -9.76
CA PHE A 105 7.71 9.74 -8.55
C PHE A 105 7.88 8.29 -8.13
N THR A 106 8.10 8.05 -6.84
CA THR A 106 8.17 6.71 -6.26
C THR A 106 7.22 6.59 -5.09
N ALA A 107 6.51 5.46 -5.04
CA ALA A 107 5.63 5.10 -3.94
C ALA A 107 5.89 3.66 -3.50
N GLN A 108 5.63 3.41 -2.22
CA GLN A 108 5.69 2.10 -1.59
C GLN A 108 4.43 1.89 -0.77
N LEU A 109 3.62 0.92 -1.19
CA LEU A 109 2.57 0.36 -0.36
C LEU A 109 3.21 -0.62 0.63
N VAL A 110 2.90 -0.46 1.91
CA VAL A 110 3.36 -1.30 3.01
C VAL A 110 2.15 -2.03 3.56
N LEU A 111 2.16 -3.35 3.50
CA LEU A 111 1.14 -4.23 4.07
C LEU A 111 1.65 -4.78 5.39
N VAL A 112 0.88 -4.63 6.46
CA VAL A 112 1.19 -5.11 7.80
C VAL A 112 0.29 -6.29 8.11
N TYR A 113 0.91 -7.40 8.50
CA TYR A 113 0.21 -8.63 8.84
C TYR A 113 0.01 -8.75 10.34
N GLU A 114 -1.07 -9.44 10.73
CA GLU A 114 -1.23 -9.90 12.10
C GLU A 114 -0.02 -10.75 12.49
N ASN A 115 0.55 -10.45 13.66
CA ASN A 115 1.54 -11.34 14.24
C ASN A 115 0.77 -12.42 14.99
N ASP A 116 0.83 -13.65 14.50
CA ASP A 116 0.29 -14.78 15.23
C ASP A 116 1.26 -15.14 16.38
N PHE A 117 1.19 -14.38 17.49
CA PHE A 117 1.93 -14.67 18.71
C PHE A 117 1.50 -15.99 19.38
N THR A 118 0.45 -16.65 18.90
CA THR A 118 -0.01 -17.93 19.49
C THR A 118 0.77 -19.13 18.98
N LYS A 119 1.48 -19.01 17.84
CA LYS A 119 2.30 -20.10 17.28
C LYS A 119 3.70 -20.25 17.89
N ASP A 120 4.18 -19.24 18.61
CA ASP A 120 5.46 -19.31 19.33
C ASP A 120 5.31 -19.85 20.77
N ASN A 121 4.09 -20.23 21.20
CA ASN A 121 3.80 -20.82 22.51
C ASN A 121 3.51 -22.33 22.47
N ASN A 122 4.03 -23.06 21.47
CA ASN A 122 4.12 -24.52 21.61
C ASN A 122 5.42 -24.85 22.35
N CYS A 123 5.26 -25.10 23.65
CA CYS A 123 6.25 -25.69 24.56
C CYS A 123 6.96 -26.92 23.97
#